data_AF-A0A517Z5A2-F1
#
_entry.id   AF-A0A517Z5A2-F1
#
_cell.length_a   1.000
_cell.length_b   1.000
_cell.length_c   1.000
_cell.angle_alpha   90.00
_cell.angle_beta   90.00
_cell.angle_gamma   90.00
#
_symmetry.space_group_name_H-M   'P 1'
#
loop_
_entity.id
_entity.type
_entity.pdbx_description
1 polymer ?
#
loop_
_entity_poly.entity_id
_entity_poly.type
_entity_poly.pdbx_seq_one_letter_code
_entity_poly.pdbx_strand_id
1 'polypeptide(L)'
;MPEFSVFKGNCPGNVAKDAKYRVHSGKTGPVIGLTYSTTDDERWYPTTQAHPDLARMVNAVKTAKGNPPNGSFYINEFKQVIVPVVGDSAYYYAGKYETPLRFEFEGKILSGEPIDLEGSPIGPGSDWVGPHPGIPYVLSAGGQDVYYKLFPRPNVEKKVKLSRARSPEAAAAVVDQIRAVKGFSGGRFYVNEFGSMFAPVQEGLEWRYLYIGPLDLDNWFPPPEV
;
A
#
# COMPACT_ATOMS: atom_id res chain seq x y z
N MET A 1 27.51 -9.67 -5.57
CA MET A 1 26.16 -9.13 -5.91
C MET A 1 25.59 -8.54 -4.63
N PRO A 2 24.86 -7.42 -4.66
CA PRO A 2 24.25 -6.88 -3.45
C PRO A 2 23.30 -7.92 -2.86
N GLU A 3 23.48 -8.21 -1.58
CA GLU A 3 22.60 -9.10 -0.83
C GLU A 3 21.41 -8.28 -0.33
N PHE A 4 20.22 -8.60 -0.82
CA PHE A 4 18.97 -7.99 -0.37
C PHE A 4 18.32 -8.88 0.67
N SER A 5 18.02 -8.30 1.83
CA SER A 5 17.29 -8.96 2.91
C SER A 5 15.87 -9.31 2.51
N VAL A 6 15.41 -10.48 2.96
CA VAL A 6 14.00 -10.86 2.92
C VAL A 6 13.22 -9.94 3.87
N PHE A 7 12.19 -9.29 3.34
CA PHE A 7 11.30 -8.46 4.13
C PHE A 7 10.39 -9.33 5.00
N LYS A 8 10.42 -9.12 6.32
CA LYS A 8 9.68 -9.93 7.30
C LYS A 8 8.36 -9.29 7.76
N GLY A 9 8.05 -8.10 7.23
CA GLY A 9 6.84 -7.34 7.53
C GLY A 9 5.63 -7.78 6.72
N ASN A 10 4.54 -7.02 6.85
CA ASN A 10 3.30 -7.27 6.12
C ASN A 10 3.52 -7.19 4.60
N CYS A 11 3.34 -8.32 3.90
CA CYS A 11 3.53 -8.43 2.45
C CYS A 11 2.16 -8.50 1.76
N PRO A 12 1.86 -7.62 0.78
CA PRO A 12 0.59 -7.66 0.06
C PRO A 12 0.40 -8.94 -0.76
N GLY A 13 -0.35 -9.92 -0.25
CA GLY A 13 -0.73 -11.14 -0.97
C GLY A 13 -2.08 -10.99 -1.69
N ASN A 14 -2.17 -11.42 -2.95
CA ASN A 14 -3.42 -11.43 -3.75
C ASN A 14 -4.18 -10.09 -3.76
N VAL A 15 -3.45 -8.99 -3.99
CA VAL A 15 -4.04 -7.65 -4.16
C VAL A 15 -4.38 -7.35 -5.62
N ALA A 16 -5.37 -6.47 -5.81
CA ALA A 16 -5.81 -6.01 -7.12
C ALA A 16 -4.68 -5.32 -7.90
N LYS A 17 -4.86 -5.14 -9.21
CA LYS A 17 -3.81 -4.62 -10.09
C LYS A 17 -3.48 -3.14 -9.83
N ASP A 18 -4.48 -2.37 -9.43
CA ASP A 18 -4.44 -0.96 -9.04
C ASP A 18 -3.88 -0.73 -7.63
N ALA A 19 -3.78 -1.79 -6.81
CA ALA A 19 -3.23 -1.72 -5.46
C ALA A 19 -1.69 -1.82 -5.40
N LYS A 20 -0.98 -1.56 -6.50
CA LYS A 20 0.51 -1.65 -6.55
C LYS A 20 1.12 -0.66 -7.53
N TYR A 21 2.33 -0.20 -7.23
CA TYR A 21 3.17 0.52 -8.17
C TYR A 21 3.93 -0.45 -9.08
N ARG A 22 4.39 0.06 -10.23
CA ARG A 22 5.19 -0.71 -11.19
C ARG A 22 6.30 0.14 -11.78
N VAL A 23 7.44 -0.51 -12.02
CA VAL A 23 8.46 0.02 -12.93
C VAL A 23 8.15 -0.50 -14.34
N HIS A 24 8.25 0.36 -15.34
CA HIS A 24 8.08 0.06 -16.76
C HIS A 24 9.26 0.57 -17.59
N SER A 25 9.46 0.01 -18.78
CA SER A 25 10.37 0.59 -19.76
C SER A 25 9.71 1.81 -20.42
N GLY A 26 10.31 2.99 -20.27
CA GLY A 26 9.96 4.20 -21.02
C GLY A 26 10.88 4.45 -22.20
N LYS A 27 10.58 5.50 -22.98
CA LYS A 27 11.35 5.87 -24.18
C LYS A 27 12.82 6.21 -23.88
N THR A 28 13.07 6.88 -22.77
CA THR A 28 14.40 7.39 -22.35
C THR A 28 14.99 6.65 -21.16
N GLY A 29 14.29 5.64 -20.64
CA GLY A 29 14.68 4.89 -19.45
C GLY A 29 13.48 4.38 -18.65
N PRO A 30 13.73 3.70 -17.51
CA PRO A 30 12.67 3.20 -16.65
C PRO A 30 11.76 4.32 -16.11
N VAL A 31 10.45 4.06 -16.07
CA VAL A 31 9.43 4.95 -15.49
C VAL A 31 8.70 4.24 -14.36
N ILE A 32 8.18 5.01 -13.40
CA ILE A 32 7.24 4.50 -12.41
C ILE A 32 5.83 4.70 -12.96
N GLY A 33 4.95 3.72 -12.76
CA GLY A 33 3.55 3.79 -13.15
C GLY A 33 2.63 3.16 -12.12
N LEU A 34 1.35 3.46 -12.25
CA LEU A 34 0.26 2.79 -11.54
C LEU A 34 -0.91 2.51 -12.49
N THR A 35 -1.87 1.72 -12.03
CA THR A 35 -3.16 1.59 -12.69
C THR A 35 -4.19 2.31 -11.83
N TYR A 36 -4.95 3.21 -12.43
CA TYR A 36 -6.02 3.95 -11.79
C TYR A 36 -7.33 3.64 -12.51
N SER A 37 -8.40 3.39 -11.77
CA SER A 37 -9.73 3.19 -12.35
C SER A 37 -10.64 4.32 -11.89
N THR A 38 -11.32 4.97 -12.83
CA THR A 38 -12.26 6.06 -12.53
C THR A 38 -13.61 5.50 -12.09
N THR A 39 -14.50 6.37 -11.62
CA THR A 39 -15.90 6.02 -11.35
C THR A 39 -16.69 5.69 -12.61
N ASP A 40 -16.23 6.15 -13.78
CA ASP A 40 -16.87 5.93 -15.08
C ASP A 40 -16.31 4.69 -15.79
N ASP A 41 -15.79 3.72 -15.04
CA ASP A 41 -15.18 2.46 -15.52
C ASP A 41 -13.98 2.64 -16.48
N GLU A 42 -13.40 3.84 -16.57
CA GLU A 42 -12.16 4.04 -17.32
C GLU A 42 -10.95 3.51 -16.57
N ARG A 43 -9.90 3.14 -17.30
CA ARG A 43 -8.61 2.75 -16.73
C ARG A 43 -7.49 3.61 -17.27
N TRP A 44 -6.85 4.35 -16.38
CA TRP A 44 -5.70 5.18 -16.68
C TRP A 44 -4.41 4.45 -16.28
N TYR A 45 -3.36 4.65 -17.08
CA TYR A 45 -2.03 4.08 -16.86
C TYR A 45 -0.99 5.20 -16.76
N PRO A 46 -1.11 6.09 -15.77
CA PRO A 46 -0.21 7.22 -15.64
C PRO A 46 1.20 6.73 -15.30
N THR A 47 2.20 7.43 -15.86
CA THR A 47 3.62 7.13 -15.63
C THR A 47 4.41 8.41 -15.40
N THR A 48 5.53 8.31 -14.69
CA THR A 48 6.43 9.42 -14.42
C THR A 48 7.89 8.98 -14.47
N GLN A 49 8.74 9.87 -14.97
CA GLN A 49 10.20 9.72 -15.00
C GLN A 49 10.89 10.42 -13.82
N ALA A 50 10.13 11.07 -12.93
CA ALA A 50 10.67 11.89 -11.85
C ALA A 50 11.38 11.08 -10.73
N HIS A 51 11.35 9.74 -10.79
CA HIS A 51 11.83 8.86 -9.72
C HIS A 51 12.86 7.83 -10.22
N PRO A 52 13.98 8.25 -10.86
CA PRO A 52 14.97 7.32 -11.39
C PRO A 52 15.63 6.47 -10.31
N ASP A 53 15.79 7.00 -9.10
CA ASP A 53 16.40 6.30 -7.96
C ASP A 53 15.51 5.15 -7.48
N LEU A 54 14.20 5.38 -7.38
CA LEU A 54 13.24 4.34 -7.03
C LEU A 54 13.23 3.22 -8.07
N ALA A 55 13.22 3.57 -9.35
CA ALA A 55 13.29 2.57 -10.42
C ALA A 55 14.58 1.73 -10.33
N ARG A 56 15.71 2.38 -10.00
CA ARG A 56 17.00 1.71 -9.78
C ARG A 56 16.96 0.75 -8.60
N MET A 57 16.38 1.16 -7.46
CA MET A 57 16.24 0.33 -6.26
C MET A 57 15.46 -0.96 -6.58
N VAL A 58 14.31 -0.82 -7.23
CA VAL A 58 13.46 -1.96 -7.61
C VAL A 58 14.18 -2.87 -8.60
N ASN A 59 14.78 -2.30 -9.65
CA ASN A 59 15.51 -3.09 -10.65
C ASN A 59 16.73 -3.81 -10.07
N ALA A 60 17.44 -3.20 -9.12
CA ALA A 60 18.57 -3.83 -8.46
C ALA A 60 18.17 -5.11 -7.73
N VAL A 61 17.02 -5.10 -7.02
CA VAL A 61 16.47 -6.33 -6.40
C VAL A 61 16.14 -7.38 -7.46
N LYS A 62 15.41 -6.99 -8.53
CA LYS A 62 14.99 -7.93 -9.58
C LYS A 62 16.19 -8.62 -10.21
N THR A 63 17.18 -7.85 -10.66
CA THR A 63 18.38 -8.37 -11.32
C THR A 63 19.23 -9.21 -10.36
N ALA A 64 19.39 -8.80 -9.10
CA ALA A 64 20.12 -9.61 -8.11
C ALA A 64 19.44 -10.95 -7.81
N LYS A 65 18.13 -11.07 -8.03
CA LYS A 65 17.35 -12.31 -7.88
C LYS A 65 17.09 -13.01 -9.21
N GLY A 66 17.90 -12.73 -10.24
CA GLY A 66 17.85 -13.40 -11.54
C GLY A 66 16.61 -13.10 -12.38
N ASN A 67 15.81 -12.11 -11.99
CA ASN A 67 14.64 -11.68 -12.74
C ASN A 67 14.99 -10.54 -13.70
N PRO A 68 14.26 -10.41 -14.83
CA PRO A 68 14.39 -9.23 -15.68
C PRO A 68 14.05 -7.97 -14.88
N PRO A 69 14.64 -6.80 -15.26
CA PRO A 69 14.26 -5.53 -14.65
C PRO A 69 12.76 -5.25 -14.86
N ASN A 70 12.26 -4.25 -14.16
CA ASN A 70 10.88 -3.81 -14.11
C ASN A 70 9.97 -4.70 -13.23
N GLY A 71 8.69 -4.30 -13.13
CA GLY A 71 7.66 -5.05 -12.42
C GLY A 71 7.15 -4.33 -11.18
N SER A 72 6.32 -5.04 -10.42
CA SER A 72 5.62 -4.45 -9.28
C SER A 72 6.51 -4.25 -8.06
N PHE A 73 6.17 -3.24 -7.28
CA PHE A 73 6.70 -2.96 -5.95
C PHE A 73 5.64 -2.24 -5.10
N TYR A 74 5.93 -2.11 -3.82
CA TYR A 74 5.11 -1.41 -2.84
C TYR A 74 5.98 -0.45 -2.03
N ILE A 75 5.38 0.61 -1.52
CA ILE A 75 5.98 1.45 -0.49
C ILE A 75 5.02 1.44 0.69
N ASN A 76 5.52 1.07 1.87
CA ASN A 76 4.71 1.04 3.08
C ASN A 76 4.70 2.39 3.79
N GLU A 77 3.90 2.48 4.86
CA GLU A 77 3.78 3.65 5.73
C GLU A 77 5.10 4.10 6.39
N PHE A 78 6.11 3.21 6.43
CA PHE A 78 7.47 3.48 6.91
C PHE A 78 8.46 3.82 5.80
N LYS A 79 7.94 4.10 4.59
CA LYS A 79 8.72 4.47 3.40
C LYS A 79 9.64 3.36 2.90
N GLN A 80 9.43 2.13 3.34
CA GLN A 80 10.22 0.97 2.90
C GLN A 80 9.73 0.51 1.53
N VAL A 81 10.64 0.40 0.58
CA VAL A 81 10.38 -0.14 -0.76
C VAL A 81 10.46 -1.66 -0.70
N ILE A 82 9.34 -2.32 -1.00
CA ILE A 82 9.16 -3.77 -0.88
C ILE A 82 8.92 -4.34 -2.28
N VAL A 83 9.75 -5.31 -2.67
CA VAL A 83 9.76 -5.84 -4.03
C VAL A 83 9.41 -7.33 -4.02
N PRO A 84 8.24 -7.75 -4.57
CA PRO A 84 7.96 -9.16 -4.83
C PRO A 84 8.88 -9.68 -5.94
N VAL A 85 9.26 -10.95 -5.89
CA VAL A 85 10.14 -11.59 -6.90
C VAL A 85 9.38 -12.76 -7.52
N VAL A 86 9.33 -12.83 -8.86
CA VAL A 86 8.60 -13.92 -9.54
C VAL A 86 9.37 -15.23 -9.33
N GLY A 87 8.63 -16.31 -9.05
CA GLY A 87 9.21 -17.61 -8.72
C GLY A 87 9.66 -17.74 -7.26
N ASP A 88 9.54 -16.68 -6.47
CA ASP A 88 9.81 -16.66 -5.04
C ASP A 88 8.55 -16.22 -4.29
N SER A 89 8.25 -16.87 -3.16
CA SER A 89 7.18 -16.44 -2.27
C SER A 89 7.59 -15.26 -1.40
N ALA A 90 8.89 -14.99 -1.31
CA ALA A 90 9.46 -13.92 -0.52
C ALA A 90 9.36 -12.55 -1.20
N TYR A 91 9.30 -11.53 -0.36
CA TYR A 91 9.42 -10.13 -0.73
C TYR A 91 10.76 -9.63 -0.21
N TYR A 92 11.37 -8.69 -0.91
CA TYR A 92 12.70 -8.18 -0.58
C TYR A 92 12.66 -6.69 -0.30
N TYR A 93 13.46 -6.27 0.68
CA TYR A 93 13.61 -4.87 1.03
C TYR A 93 14.65 -4.21 0.11
N ALA A 94 14.25 -3.16 -0.61
CA ALA A 94 15.13 -2.44 -1.53
C ALA A 94 15.77 -1.18 -0.92
N GLY A 95 15.30 -0.73 0.25
CA GLY A 95 15.70 0.52 0.90
C GLY A 95 14.51 1.40 1.26
N LYS A 96 14.77 2.61 1.79
CA LYS A 96 13.74 3.63 2.03
C LYS A 96 13.63 4.60 0.87
N TYR A 97 12.41 5.09 0.62
CA TYR A 97 12.12 6.10 -0.39
C TYR A 97 11.15 7.15 0.16
N GLU A 98 11.69 8.34 0.43
CA GLU A 98 10.97 9.42 1.11
C GLU A 98 10.19 10.33 0.15
N THR A 99 10.62 10.40 -1.12
CA THR A 99 10.03 11.32 -2.10
C THR A 99 8.60 10.89 -2.46
N PRO A 100 7.60 11.79 -2.34
CA PRO A 100 6.22 11.52 -2.72
C PRO A 100 6.08 11.09 -4.18
N LEU A 101 5.24 10.08 -4.43
CA LEU A 101 4.85 9.67 -5.77
C LEU A 101 3.62 10.47 -6.22
N ARG A 102 3.79 11.28 -7.26
CA ARG A 102 2.72 12.06 -7.89
C ARG A 102 2.74 11.81 -9.39
N PHE A 103 1.57 11.61 -9.96
CA PHE A 103 1.41 11.31 -11.38
C PHE A 103 0.46 12.32 -12.01
N GLU A 104 0.92 13.02 -13.04
CA GLU A 104 0.07 13.88 -13.84
C GLU A 104 -0.60 13.07 -14.95
N PHE A 105 -1.90 13.23 -15.11
CA PHE A 105 -2.66 12.68 -16.23
C PHE A 105 -3.82 13.62 -16.56
N GLU A 106 -3.89 14.10 -17.80
CA GLU A 106 -4.94 15.01 -18.28
C GLU A 106 -5.16 16.25 -17.36
N GLY A 107 -4.06 16.83 -16.87
CA GLY A 107 -4.10 18.00 -15.97
C GLY A 107 -4.49 17.70 -14.53
N LYS A 108 -4.76 16.44 -14.18
CA LYS A 108 -5.04 15.97 -12.82
C LYS A 108 -3.80 15.37 -12.18
N ILE A 109 -3.67 15.52 -10.86
CA ILE A 109 -2.59 14.92 -10.07
C ILE A 109 -3.14 13.74 -9.28
N LEU A 110 -2.67 12.54 -9.61
CA LEU A 110 -2.95 11.33 -8.85
C LEU A 110 -1.83 11.09 -7.84
N SER A 111 -2.19 10.95 -6.57
CA SER A 111 -1.24 10.72 -5.47
C SER A 111 -1.91 10.01 -4.30
N GLY A 112 -1.13 9.38 -3.43
CA GLY A 112 -1.65 8.79 -2.18
C GLY A 112 -2.02 9.81 -1.09
N GLU A 113 -2.03 11.11 -1.39
CA GLU A 113 -2.46 12.15 -0.46
C GLU A 113 -4.00 12.17 -0.36
N PRO A 114 -4.57 12.58 0.79
CA PRO A 114 -6.01 12.67 0.95
C PRO A 114 -6.54 13.95 0.29
N ILE A 115 -6.48 13.99 -1.03
CA ILE A 115 -7.01 15.06 -1.89
C ILE A 115 -7.91 14.47 -2.98
N ASP A 116 -8.86 15.26 -3.46
CA ASP A 116 -9.66 14.94 -4.65
C ASP A 116 -8.90 15.21 -5.96
N LEU A 117 -9.54 14.96 -7.10
CA LEU A 117 -8.93 15.13 -8.43
C LEU A 117 -8.69 16.60 -8.78
N GLU A 118 -9.35 17.51 -8.09
CA GLU A 118 -9.21 18.96 -8.18
C GLU A 118 -8.13 19.50 -7.23
N GLY A 119 -7.57 18.63 -6.38
CA GLY A 119 -6.52 18.95 -5.42
C GLY A 119 -7.01 19.48 -4.08
N SER A 120 -8.31 19.42 -3.80
CA SER A 120 -8.89 19.83 -2.52
C SER A 120 -8.75 18.72 -1.48
N PRO A 121 -8.44 19.03 -0.21
CA PRO A 121 -8.37 18.02 0.85
C PRO A 121 -9.71 17.30 1.07
N ILE A 122 -9.66 15.97 1.26
CA ILE A 122 -10.82 15.16 1.63
C ILE A 122 -10.77 14.77 3.11
N GLY A 123 -11.95 14.67 3.74
CA GLY A 123 -12.10 14.34 5.15
C GLY A 123 -12.40 12.85 5.38
N PRO A 124 -12.19 12.33 6.59
CA PRO A 124 -12.67 11.01 6.99
C PRO A 124 -14.16 10.81 6.64
N GLY A 125 -14.49 9.67 6.04
CA GLY A 125 -15.83 9.34 5.57
C GLY A 125 -16.15 9.77 4.13
N SER A 126 -15.32 10.62 3.52
CA SER A 126 -15.43 10.96 2.09
C SER A 126 -14.98 9.79 1.20
N ASP A 127 -15.42 9.80 -0.06
CA ASP A 127 -14.94 8.87 -1.07
C ASP A 127 -13.44 9.05 -1.29
N TRP A 128 -12.71 7.94 -1.28
CA TRP A 128 -11.31 7.89 -1.67
C TRP A 128 -11.23 7.80 -3.19
N VAL A 129 -10.93 8.93 -3.81
CA VAL A 129 -10.77 9.05 -5.28
C VAL A 129 -9.31 8.92 -5.72
N GLY A 130 -8.38 8.78 -4.78
CA GLY A 130 -6.96 8.59 -5.06
C GLY A 130 -6.63 7.18 -5.58
N PRO A 131 -5.41 6.95 -6.08
CA PRO A 131 -4.92 5.63 -6.43
C PRO A 131 -4.91 4.69 -5.20
N HIS A 132 -5.07 3.39 -5.46
CA HIS A 132 -5.15 2.35 -4.42
C HIS A 132 -3.84 1.65 -3.98
N PRO A 133 -2.62 2.02 -4.42
CA PRO A 133 -1.41 1.48 -3.81
C PRO A 133 -1.40 1.66 -2.29
N GLY A 134 -1.22 0.56 -1.57
CA GLY A 134 -1.17 0.53 -0.11
C GLY A 134 -0.99 -0.87 0.43
N ILE A 135 -0.52 -0.97 1.67
CA ILE A 135 -0.35 -2.24 2.37
C ILE A 135 -1.69 -2.65 2.99
N PRO A 136 -2.21 -3.85 2.67
CA PRO A 136 -3.49 -4.30 3.18
C PRO A 136 -3.39 -4.79 4.62
N TYR A 137 -4.27 -4.28 5.48
CA TYR A 137 -4.51 -4.74 6.85
C TYR A 137 -5.95 -5.19 7.00
N VAL A 138 -6.26 -5.87 8.10
CA VAL A 138 -7.59 -6.40 8.38
C VAL A 138 -8.09 -5.90 9.72
N LEU A 139 -9.21 -5.20 9.71
CA LEU A 139 -10.03 -4.99 10.89
C LEU A 139 -10.74 -6.32 11.22
N SER A 140 -10.54 -6.81 12.43
CA SER A 140 -11.22 -8.03 12.89
C SER A 140 -12.74 -7.85 12.92
N ALA A 141 -13.48 -8.93 12.68
CA ALA A 141 -14.93 -8.93 12.79
C ALA A 141 -15.37 -8.47 14.20
N GLY A 142 -16.37 -7.60 14.27
CA GLY A 142 -16.78 -6.94 15.51
C GLY A 142 -15.91 -5.74 15.88
N GLY A 143 -14.90 -5.40 15.07
CA GLY A 143 -14.06 -4.21 15.22
C GLY A 143 -13.33 -4.19 16.56
N GLN A 144 -12.59 -5.24 16.88
CA GLN A 144 -11.92 -5.40 18.18
C GLN A 144 -10.40 -5.25 18.13
N ASP A 145 -9.82 -5.32 16.93
CA ASP A 145 -8.37 -5.33 16.71
C ASP A 145 -8.07 -5.18 15.22
N VAL A 146 -6.84 -4.77 14.92
CA VAL A 146 -6.26 -4.78 13.57
C VAL A 146 -5.22 -5.89 13.49
N TYR A 147 -5.14 -6.58 12.36
CA TYR A 147 -4.10 -7.56 12.14
C TYR A 147 -3.66 -7.66 10.69
N TYR A 148 -2.51 -8.29 10.50
CA TYR A 148 -2.07 -8.84 9.21
C TYR A 148 -1.60 -10.29 9.37
N LYS A 149 -1.36 -10.96 8.25
CA LYS A 149 -0.94 -12.36 8.20
C LYS A 149 0.47 -12.45 7.61
N LEU A 150 1.30 -13.30 8.19
CA LEU A 150 2.62 -13.67 7.71
C LEU A 150 2.69 -15.17 7.49
N PHE A 151 3.59 -15.59 6.59
CA PHE A 151 3.87 -17.00 6.31
C PHE A 151 5.33 -17.30 6.64
N PRO A 152 5.69 -17.47 7.92
CA PRO A 152 7.10 -17.61 8.34
C PRO A 152 7.80 -18.85 7.78
N ARG A 153 7.04 -19.87 7.37
CA ARG A 153 7.53 -21.09 6.73
C ARG A 153 6.40 -21.73 5.92
N PRO A 154 6.68 -22.68 5.00
CA PRO A 154 5.66 -23.34 4.20
C PRO A 154 4.53 -23.91 5.06
N ASN A 155 3.28 -23.68 4.62
CA ASN A 155 2.05 -24.15 5.27
C ASN A 155 1.80 -23.64 6.70
N VAL A 156 2.51 -22.60 7.15
CA VAL A 156 2.28 -21.98 8.46
C VAL A 156 1.86 -20.54 8.29
N GLU A 157 0.69 -20.19 8.80
CA GLU A 157 0.18 -18.82 8.87
C GLU A 157 0.31 -18.29 10.30
N LYS A 158 0.87 -17.09 10.46
CA LYS A 158 0.92 -16.34 11.71
C LYS A 158 0.09 -15.06 11.58
N LYS A 159 -0.91 -14.89 12.45
CA LYS A 159 -1.64 -13.63 12.60
C LYS A 159 -0.88 -12.70 13.57
N VAL A 160 -0.50 -11.52 13.11
CA VAL A 160 0.11 -10.47 13.94
C VAL A 160 -0.96 -9.44 14.27
N LYS A 161 -1.32 -9.33 15.54
CA LYS A 161 -2.37 -8.43 16.06
C LYS A 161 -1.75 -7.13 16.59
N LEU A 162 -2.39 -5.99 16.33
CA LEU A 162 -1.93 -4.69 16.79
C LEU A 162 -1.91 -4.63 18.32
N SER A 163 -2.96 -5.15 18.96
CA SER A 163 -3.05 -5.23 20.43
C SER A 163 -1.88 -5.97 21.09
N ARG A 164 -1.28 -6.93 20.38
CA ARG A 164 -0.12 -7.71 20.86
C ARG A 164 1.21 -7.10 20.45
N ALA A 165 1.27 -6.42 19.31
CA ALA A 165 2.49 -5.84 18.78
C ALA A 165 2.82 -4.47 19.41
N ARG A 166 1.78 -3.73 19.85
CA ARG A 166 1.91 -2.40 20.46
C ARG A 166 1.32 -2.39 21.87
N SER A 167 0.00 -2.22 21.98
CA SER A 167 -0.76 -2.41 23.21
C SER A 167 -2.26 -2.50 22.91
N PRO A 168 -3.09 -3.00 23.83
CA PRO A 168 -4.54 -2.98 23.69
C PRO A 168 -5.12 -1.56 23.48
N GLU A 169 -4.57 -0.55 24.15
CA GLU A 169 -5.02 0.85 24.08
C GLU A 169 -4.70 1.47 22.72
N ALA A 170 -3.48 1.23 22.22
CA ALA A 170 -3.07 1.67 20.89
C ALA A 170 -3.97 1.02 19.82
N ALA A 171 -4.26 -0.28 19.96
CA ALA A 171 -5.16 -0.96 19.06
C ALA A 171 -6.59 -0.39 19.11
N ALA A 172 -7.12 -0.10 20.30
CA ALA A 172 -8.44 0.50 20.48
C ALA A 172 -8.53 1.87 19.78
N ALA A 173 -7.51 2.72 19.93
CA ALA A 173 -7.49 4.05 19.30
C ALA A 173 -7.61 3.97 17.77
N VAL A 174 -6.84 3.08 17.14
CA VAL A 174 -6.88 2.89 15.67
C VAL A 174 -8.19 2.23 15.24
N VAL A 175 -8.67 1.25 16.00
CA VAL A 175 -9.94 0.57 15.74
C VAL A 175 -11.12 1.54 15.80
N ASP A 176 -11.17 2.45 16.77
CA ASP A 176 -12.23 3.44 16.92
C ASP A 176 -12.25 4.41 15.74
N GLN A 177 -11.07 4.84 15.27
CA GLN A 177 -10.96 5.65 14.05
C GLN A 177 -11.50 4.92 12.82
N ILE A 178 -11.14 3.65 12.61
CA ILE A 178 -11.63 2.87 11.48
C ILE A 178 -13.14 2.64 11.59
N ARG A 179 -13.65 2.36 12.79
CA ARG A 179 -15.08 2.08 13.04
C ARG A 179 -15.96 3.31 12.85
N ALA A 180 -15.45 4.51 13.14
CA ALA A 180 -16.17 5.75 12.87
C ALA A 180 -16.54 5.92 11.38
N VAL A 181 -15.78 5.29 10.47
CA VAL A 181 -16.03 5.34 9.02
C VAL A 181 -16.62 4.04 8.47
N LYS A 182 -16.04 2.87 8.80
CA LYS A 182 -16.45 1.57 8.24
C LYS A 182 -17.53 0.83 9.05
N GLY A 183 -17.82 1.27 10.27
CA GLY A 183 -18.63 0.50 11.21
C GLY A 183 -17.92 -0.76 11.71
N PHE A 184 -18.70 -1.79 12.05
CA PHE A 184 -18.25 -2.95 12.85
C PHE A 184 -18.04 -4.25 12.05
N SER A 185 -18.31 -4.23 10.75
CA SER A 185 -18.29 -5.42 9.88
C SER A 185 -16.90 -6.04 9.73
N GLY A 186 -15.85 -5.32 10.11
CA GLY A 186 -14.46 -5.74 9.91
C GLY A 186 -14.06 -5.68 8.45
N GLY A 187 -13.07 -6.48 8.08
CA GLY A 187 -12.61 -6.62 6.70
C GLY A 187 -11.35 -5.80 6.38
N ARG A 188 -11.00 -5.78 5.10
CA ARG A 188 -9.75 -5.19 4.62
C ARG A 188 -9.81 -3.66 4.60
N PHE A 189 -8.69 -3.05 4.94
CA PHE A 189 -8.37 -1.66 4.63
C PHE A 189 -6.91 -1.58 4.19
N TYR A 190 -6.50 -0.44 3.69
CA TYR A 190 -5.17 -0.21 3.15
C TYR A 190 -4.55 1.00 3.84
N VAL A 191 -3.24 0.96 4.02
CA VAL A 191 -2.42 2.08 4.47
C VAL A 191 -1.38 2.34 3.40
N ASN A 192 -1.33 3.55 2.85
CA ASN A 192 -0.33 3.91 1.84
C ASN A 192 0.92 4.58 2.45
N GLU A 193 1.86 4.97 1.59
CA GLU A 193 3.12 5.58 1.98
C GLU A 193 2.98 6.94 2.66
N PHE A 194 1.83 7.60 2.56
CA PHE A 194 1.53 8.86 3.25
C PHE A 194 0.93 8.63 4.65
N GLY A 195 0.73 7.38 5.04
CA GLY A 195 -0.03 7.05 6.25
C GLY A 195 -1.53 7.28 6.07
N SER A 196 -2.04 7.47 4.86
CA SER A 196 -3.48 7.59 4.63
C SER A 196 -4.12 6.21 4.71
N MET A 197 -5.16 6.08 5.53
CA MET A 197 -5.98 4.87 5.61
C MET A 197 -7.21 5.00 4.73
N PHE A 198 -7.49 3.98 3.93
CA PHE A 198 -8.67 3.93 3.08
C PHE A 198 -9.16 2.49 2.94
N ALA A 199 -10.45 2.29 2.64
CA ALA A 199 -10.99 0.94 2.60
C ALA A 199 -12.18 0.76 1.68
N PRO A 200 -12.30 -0.43 1.06
CA PRO A 200 -13.47 -0.77 0.26
C PRO A 200 -14.66 -0.98 1.19
N VAL A 201 -15.80 -0.40 0.84
CA VAL A 201 -17.11 -0.64 1.42
C VAL A 201 -18.07 -1.00 0.31
N GLN A 202 -18.97 -1.93 0.61
CA GLN A 202 -20.01 -2.33 -0.31
C GLN A 202 -21.29 -1.58 0.04
N GLU A 203 -21.84 -0.87 -0.92
CA GLU A 203 -23.13 -0.18 -0.80
C GLU A 203 -24.05 -0.68 -1.91
N GLY A 204 -25.02 -1.52 -1.54
CA GLY A 204 -25.82 -2.26 -2.50
C GLY A 204 -24.97 -3.18 -3.38
N LEU A 205 -24.95 -2.93 -4.69
CA LEU A 205 -24.20 -3.70 -5.67
C LEU A 205 -22.83 -3.09 -6.02
N GLU A 206 -22.54 -1.89 -5.52
CA GLU A 206 -21.35 -1.13 -5.89
C GLU A 206 -20.29 -1.18 -4.78
N TRP A 207 -19.03 -1.19 -5.20
CA TRP A 207 -17.88 -1.06 -4.31
C TRP A 207 -17.32 0.34 -4.45
N ARG A 208 -17.27 1.07 -3.35
CA ARG A 208 -16.54 2.33 -3.25
C ARG A 208 -15.46 2.24 -2.19
N TYR A 209 -14.45 3.09 -2.30
CA TYR A 209 -13.44 3.24 -1.27
C TYR A 209 -13.75 4.49 -0.45
N LEU A 210 -13.65 4.39 0.87
CA LEU A 210 -13.76 5.54 1.77
C LEU A 210 -12.41 5.87 2.37
N TYR A 211 -12.13 7.16 2.50
CA TYR A 211 -11.02 7.65 3.29
C TYR A 211 -11.36 7.51 4.79
N ILE A 212 -10.51 6.83 5.54
CA ILE A 212 -10.67 6.63 6.99
C ILE A 212 -10.02 7.78 7.77
N GLY A 213 -8.93 8.34 7.25
CA GLY A 213 -8.14 9.35 7.95
C GLY A 213 -6.65 9.01 7.99
N PRO A 214 -5.84 9.89 8.59
CA PRO A 214 -4.41 9.67 8.75
C PRO A 214 -4.15 8.60 9.82
N LEU A 215 -3.13 7.78 9.59
CA LEU A 215 -2.63 6.81 10.55
C LEU A 215 -1.73 7.51 11.57
N ASP A 216 -2.01 7.27 12.84
CA ASP A 216 -1.10 7.60 13.93
C ASP A 216 -0.05 6.49 14.10
N LEU A 217 1.18 6.76 13.68
CA LEU A 217 2.30 5.80 13.76
C LEU A 217 2.68 5.46 15.21
N ASP A 218 2.40 6.33 16.19
CA ASP A 218 2.71 6.06 17.59
C ASP A 218 1.79 4.96 18.18
N ASN A 219 0.60 4.80 17.60
CA ASN A 219 -0.36 3.76 17.95
C ASN A 219 -0.34 2.55 16.99
N TRP A 220 0.61 2.52 16.04
CA TRP A 220 0.65 1.50 15.00
C TRP A 220 1.63 0.35 15.28
N PHE A 221 1.69 -0.60 14.36
CA PHE A 221 2.72 -1.65 14.36
C PHE A 221 4.11 -1.01 14.33
N PRO A 222 5.13 -1.61 14.95
CA PRO A 222 6.50 -1.14 14.79
C PRO A 222 6.97 -1.33 13.33
N PRO A 223 7.92 -0.51 12.85
CA PRO A 223 8.56 -0.72 11.55
C PRO A 223 9.12 -2.15 11.46
N PRO A 224 8.84 -2.90 10.39
CA PRO A 224 9.40 -4.23 10.22
C PRO A 224 10.92 -4.23 10.16
N GLU A 225 11.53 -5.19 10.85
CA GLU A 225 12.97 -5.47 10.74
C GLU A 225 13.34 -5.95 9.33
N VAL A 226 14.50 -5.48 8.85
CA VAL A 226 15.09 -5.78 7.54
C VAL A 226 16.48 -6.35 7.68
#